data_AF-A0A7S4VEX7-F1
#
_entry.id   AF-A0A7S4VEX7-F1
#
_cell.length_a   1.000
_cell.length_b   1.000
_cell.length_c   1.000
_cell.angle_alpha   90.00
_cell.angle_beta   90.00
_cell.angle_gamma   90.00
#
_symmetry.space_group_name_H-M   'P 1'
#
loop_
_entity.id
_entity.type
_entity.pdbx_description
1 polymer ?
#
loop_
_entity_poly.entity_id
_entity_poly.type
_entity_poly.pdbx_seq_one_letter_code
_entity_poly.pdbx_strand_id
1 'polypeptide(L)'
;EIRDMLWRMTMFFGDMTDPSSDRFYYMCVPLSEERLHRRMPIQDLNAAWDSTKALMFWKEQQHDQHQQQHWLAGHSRFSDIKAVQQQLKDSVYSTLQFYHGSYAFVGSCADGLALDSEVLLEPSNIAHSALMILVSTGALRLSIFQDQNITPPPVDSLVRGIISVQTKDGAFQTEYGSTSDASNVYCGIDFCSGKAMVALMDAYELSEDMPELLMPYTKEAVLPCMKKAFDFYSKSYREGNVDTNCNNWQIQAFARLFRALNGNEEANLVADYCLEMCQDIVNLRSWKYQLTGGCSSYPNLETVEIACGLDALVDGIDIALCKNMDAEATLFLRNAQNAICFLRWAQEQLPKDCIGHGGLGYGRLQVLEQRLDVTGYTISALTKYCQLQHTNTEMLHQ
;
A
#
# COMPACT_ATOMS: atom_id res chain seq x y z
N GLU A 1 18.01 12.06 -5.41
CA GLU A 1 16.86 12.12 -6.33
C GLU A 1 15.61 11.46 -5.73
N ILE A 2 15.61 10.15 -5.43
CA ILE A 2 14.44 9.48 -4.80
C ILE A 2 14.00 10.17 -3.50
N ARG A 3 14.94 10.56 -2.62
CA ARG A 3 14.65 11.32 -1.40
C ARG A 3 13.91 12.64 -1.67
N ASP A 4 14.22 13.34 -2.77
CA ASP A 4 13.53 14.59 -3.16
C ASP A 4 12.10 14.32 -3.66
N MET A 5 11.90 13.25 -4.43
CA MET A 5 10.55 12.83 -4.83
C MET A 5 9.68 12.52 -3.61
N LEU A 6 10.19 11.69 -2.69
CA LEU A 6 9.51 11.32 -1.45
C LEU A 6 9.21 12.52 -0.56
N TRP A 7 10.14 13.49 -0.49
CA TRP A 7 9.90 14.77 0.18
C TRP A 7 8.70 15.50 -0.41
N ARG A 8 8.70 15.74 -1.72
CA ARG A 8 7.61 16.46 -2.39
C ARG A 8 6.27 15.73 -2.25
N MET A 9 6.27 14.39 -2.32
CA MET A 9 5.07 13.58 -2.09
C MET A 9 4.59 13.69 -0.63
N THR A 10 5.49 13.75 0.34
CA THR A 10 5.10 13.94 1.75
C THR A 10 4.48 15.32 1.99
N MET A 11 5.07 16.38 1.40
CA MET A 11 4.50 17.72 1.43
C MET A 11 3.11 17.74 0.79
N PHE A 12 2.95 17.05 -0.34
CA PHE A 12 1.64 16.89 -0.99
C PHE A 12 0.60 16.28 -0.06
N PHE A 13 0.93 15.22 0.67
CA PHE A 13 0.01 14.64 1.66
C PHE A 13 -0.39 15.67 2.74
N GLY A 14 0.54 16.51 3.20
CA GLY A 14 0.25 17.61 4.13
C GLY A 14 -0.73 18.63 3.55
N ASP A 15 -0.52 19.07 2.31
CA ASP A 15 -1.40 20.00 1.57
C ASP A 15 -2.80 19.43 1.28
N MET A 16 -2.92 18.10 1.37
CA MET A 16 -4.14 17.33 1.17
C MET A 16 -4.85 16.99 2.49
N THR A 17 -4.45 17.59 3.60
CA THR A 17 -5.23 17.55 4.85
C THR A 17 -6.25 18.69 4.89
N ASP A 18 -7.47 18.36 5.30
CA ASP A 18 -8.56 19.28 5.52
C ASP A 18 -8.41 19.93 6.90
N PRO A 19 -8.16 21.25 6.99
CA PRO A 19 -7.92 21.92 8.26
C PRO A 19 -9.15 21.96 9.18
N SER A 20 -10.34 21.60 8.68
CA SER A 20 -11.57 21.59 9.48
C SER A 20 -11.86 20.25 10.15
N SER A 21 -11.49 19.15 9.52
CA SER A 21 -11.72 17.79 10.04
C SER A 21 -10.44 17.06 10.42
N ASP A 22 -9.28 17.65 10.11
CA ASP A 22 -7.96 17.01 10.13
C ASP A 22 -7.96 15.69 9.38
N ARG A 23 -8.76 15.49 8.33
CA ARG A 23 -8.74 14.28 7.50
C ARG A 23 -8.28 14.58 6.08
N PHE A 24 -8.16 13.56 5.24
CA PHE A 24 -7.59 13.73 3.90
C PHE A 24 -8.65 14.14 2.86
N TYR A 25 -8.31 15.12 2.02
CA TYR A 25 -8.86 15.25 0.68
C TYR A 25 -8.33 14.10 -0.17
N TYR A 26 -9.16 13.55 -1.05
CA TYR A 26 -8.73 12.44 -1.91
C TYR A 26 -7.94 12.91 -3.13
N MET A 27 -8.37 14.04 -3.69
CA MET A 27 -7.93 14.53 -5.00
C MET A 27 -7.87 16.05 -5.01
N CYS A 28 -6.93 16.61 -5.77
CA CYS A 28 -6.93 18.03 -6.11
C CYS A 28 -6.85 18.23 -7.62
N VAL A 29 -7.34 19.37 -8.09
CA VAL A 29 -7.24 19.86 -9.46
C VAL A 29 -6.31 21.08 -9.42
N PRO A 30 -5.00 20.92 -9.68
CA PRO A 30 -4.00 21.94 -9.34
C PRO A 30 -4.22 23.31 -9.98
N LEU A 31 -4.74 23.33 -11.21
CA LEU A 31 -4.97 24.56 -11.98
C LEU A 31 -6.21 25.35 -11.54
N SER A 32 -7.18 24.71 -10.90
CA SER A 32 -8.37 25.39 -10.35
C SER A 32 -8.27 25.61 -8.84
N GLU A 33 -7.16 25.20 -8.22
CA GLU A 33 -6.96 25.21 -6.76
C GLU A 33 -8.04 24.45 -5.98
N GLU A 34 -8.76 23.55 -6.66
CA GLU A 34 -9.86 22.81 -6.08
C GLU A 34 -9.35 21.56 -5.36
N ARG A 35 -9.76 21.38 -4.10
CA ARG A 35 -9.57 20.15 -3.34
C ARG A 35 -10.91 19.46 -3.18
N LEU A 36 -10.97 18.18 -3.52
CA LEU A 36 -12.20 17.41 -3.56
C LEU A 36 -12.19 16.36 -2.45
N HIS A 37 -13.14 16.50 -1.53
CA HIS A 37 -13.58 15.37 -0.72
C HIS A 37 -14.44 14.47 -1.60
N ARG A 38 -13.94 13.28 -1.92
CA ARG A 38 -14.86 12.17 -2.11
C ARG A 38 -15.09 11.58 -0.73
N ARG A 39 -16.29 11.75 -0.16
CA ARG A 39 -16.69 11.07 1.07
C ARG A 39 -16.89 9.58 0.75
N MET A 40 -15.79 8.89 0.49
CA MET A 40 -15.73 7.45 0.27
C MET A 40 -14.83 6.90 1.39
N PRO A 41 -15.40 6.28 2.43
CA PRO A 41 -14.63 5.76 3.56
C PRO A 41 -13.42 4.93 3.17
N ILE A 42 -13.55 4.10 2.14
CA ILE A 42 -12.44 3.31 1.61
C ILE A 42 -11.26 4.19 1.16
N GLN A 43 -11.52 5.37 0.60
CA GLN A 43 -10.48 6.30 0.14
C GLN A 43 -9.86 7.09 1.30
N ASP A 44 -10.65 7.48 2.30
CA ASP A 44 -10.18 8.14 3.52
C ASP A 44 -9.22 7.22 4.29
N LEU A 45 -9.63 5.96 4.53
CA LEU A 45 -8.79 4.95 5.17
C LEU A 45 -7.52 4.64 4.33
N ASN A 46 -7.63 4.59 3.00
CA ASN A 46 -6.47 4.37 2.14
C ASN A 46 -5.47 5.52 2.21
N ALA A 47 -5.95 6.76 2.20
CA ALA A 47 -5.11 7.96 2.34
C ALA A 47 -4.40 8.00 3.70
N ALA A 48 -5.11 7.66 4.78
CA ALA A 48 -4.49 7.53 6.10
C ALA A 48 -3.40 6.46 6.10
N TRP A 49 -3.63 5.32 5.44
CA TRP A 49 -2.62 4.26 5.40
C TRP A 49 -1.39 4.69 4.59
N ASP A 50 -1.59 5.28 3.41
CA ASP A 50 -0.49 5.79 2.60
C ASP A 50 0.31 6.88 3.33
N SER A 51 -0.35 7.68 4.16
CA SER A 51 0.32 8.64 5.06
C SER A 51 1.21 7.96 6.08
N THR A 52 0.79 6.81 6.66
CA THR A 52 1.67 6.05 7.55
C THR A 52 2.91 5.54 6.83
N LYS A 53 2.81 5.14 5.55
CA LYS A 53 4.00 4.76 4.74
C LYS A 53 4.96 5.94 4.55
N ALA A 54 4.44 7.12 4.24
CA ALA A 54 5.25 8.33 4.13
C ALA A 54 6.00 8.63 5.44
N LEU A 55 5.29 8.53 6.57
CA LEU A 55 5.87 8.73 7.90
C LEU A 55 6.92 7.67 8.27
N MET A 56 6.69 6.40 7.91
CA MET A 56 7.63 5.31 8.17
C MET A 56 8.97 5.54 7.46
N PHE A 57 8.95 5.95 6.18
CA PHE A 57 10.16 6.34 5.48
C PHE A 57 10.97 7.38 6.26
N TRP A 58 10.31 8.44 6.73
CA TRP A 58 11.02 9.49 7.47
C TRP A 58 11.51 9.05 8.85
N LYS A 59 10.78 8.17 9.53
CA LYS A 59 11.22 7.57 10.80
C LYS A 59 12.52 6.80 10.60
N GLU A 60 12.64 6.02 9.53
CA GLU A 60 13.87 5.27 9.21
C GLU A 60 15.04 6.22 8.90
N GLN A 61 14.81 7.31 8.17
CA GLN A 61 15.87 8.27 7.85
C GLN A 61 16.39 9.06 9.07
N GLN A 62 15.63 9.18 10.16
CA GLN A 62 16.08 9.87 11.39
C GLN A 62 17.26 9.18 12.07
N HIS A 63 17.48 7.89 11.81
CA HIS A 63 18.63 7.15 12.33
C HIS A 63 19.95 7.52 11.62
N ASP A 64 19.89 8.19 10.46
CA ASP A 64 21.06 8.64 9.69
C ASP A 64 21.25 10.17 9.81
N GLN A 65 21.45 10.64 11.05
CA GLN A 65 21.50 12.07 11.39
C GLN A 65 22.58 12.86 10.62
N HIS A 66 23.70 12.22 10.28
CA HIS A 66 24.82 12.87 9.59
C HIS A 66 24.51 13.15 8.11
N GLN A 67 23.88 12.21 7.40
CA GLN A 67 23.43 12.46 6.02
C GLN A 67 22.24 13.41 5.98
N GLN A 68 21.36 13.34 6.98
CA GLN A 68 20.23 14.24 7.09
C GLN A 68 20.73 15.68 7.18
N GLN A 69 21.58 16.04 8.14
CA GLN A 69 22.08 17.42 8.29
C GLN A 69 22.73 18.01 7.03
N HIS A 70 23.44 17.21 6.24
CA HIS A 70 24.05 17.67 4.98
C HIS A 70 23.02 17.91 3.87
N TRP A 71 22.02 17.03 3.72
CA TRP A 71 20.92 17.25 2.77
C TRP A 71 20.03 18.44 3.18
N LEU A 72 19.86 18.63 4.49
CA LEU A 72 19.08 19.70 5.10
C LEU A 72 19.67 21.10 4.90
N ALA A 73 21.00 21.23 4.82
CA ALA A 73 21.66 22.51 4.56
C ALA A 73 21.31 23.11 3.18
N GLY A 74 20.83 22.29 2.23
CA GLY A 74 20.42 22.73 0.89
C GLY A 74 18.94 23.09 0.74
N HIS A 75 18.10 22.82 1.74
CA HIS A 75 16.64 22.97 1.64
C HIS A 75 16.14 23.83 2.81
N SER A 76 15.91 25.13 2.57
CA SER A 76 15.49 26.12 3.58
C SER A 76 14.09 25.88 4.20
N ARG A 77 13.46 24.73 3.93
CA ARG A 77 12.07 24.36 4.27
C ARG A 77 11.98 23.21 5.28
N PHE A 78 13.04 22.91 6.04
CA PHE A 78 13.01 21.79 6.99
C PHE A 78 12.13 22.02 8.23
N SER A 79 11.88 23.27 8.62
CA SER A 79 10.81 23.58 9.58
C SER A 79 9.47 23.01 9.12
N ASP A 80 9.27 22.90 7.81
CA ASP A 80 8.00 22.56 7.19
C ASP A 80 7.76 21.05 7.26
N ILE A 81 8.79 20.19 7.20
CA ILE A 81 8.55 18.73 7.24
C ILE A 81 8.20 18.22 8.62
N LYS A 82 8.77 18.77 9.69
CA LYS A 82 8.39 18.34 11.05
C LYS A 82 6.94 18.74 11.33
N ALA A 83 6.54 19.93 10.88
CA ALA A 83 5.16 20.39 10.95
C ALA A 83 4.25 19.48 10.12
N VAL A 84 4.62 19.16 8.87
CA VAL A 84 3.86 18.24 8.02
C VAL A 84 3.82 16.83 8.62
N GLN A 85 4.91 16.30 9.17
CA GLN A 85 4.90 14.99 9.83
C GLN A 85 3.92 14.95 11.01
N GLN A 86 3.88 16.01 11.82
CA GLN A 86 2.92 16.10 12.91
C GLN A 86 1.49 16.21 12.37
N GLN A 87 1.26 17.05 11.37
CA GLN A 87 -0.04 17.18 10.69
C GLN A 87 -0.52 15.84 10.13
N LEU A 88 0.34 15.05 9.50
CA LEU A 88 0.00 13.73 9.01
C LEU A 88 -0.30 12.74 10.14
N LYS A 89 0.43 12.79 11.25
CA LYS A 89 0.12 11.97 12.44
C LYS A 89 -1.27 12.33 12.98
N ASP A 90 -1.55 13.61 13.10
CA ASP A 90 -2.84 14.13 13.57
C ASP A 90 -3.95 13.70 12.62
N SER A 91 -3.71 13.72 11.30
CA SER A 91 -4.70 13.27 10.33
C SER A 91 -4.95 11.77 10.30
N VAL A 92 -3.91 10.96 10.40
CA VAL A 92 -4.04 9.51 10.58
C VAL A 92 -4.88 9.22 11.82
N TYR A 93 -4.59 9.92 12.92
CA TYR A 93 -5.35 9.79 14.16
C TYR A 93 -6.82 10.19 13.99
N SER A 94 -7.10 11.36 13.41
CA SER A 94 -8.47 11.85 13.21
C SER A 94 -9.29 10.91 12.33
N THR A 95 -8.70 10.35 11.26
CA THR A 95 -9.35 9.32 10.45
C THR A 95 -9.64 8.05 11.27
N LEU A 96 -8.67 7.56 12.05
CA LEU A 96 -8.89 6.38 12.92
C LEU A 96 -9.99 6.62 13.96
N GLN A 97 -10.00 7.80 14.61
CA GLN A 97 -11.03 8.17 15.58
C GLN A 97 -12.42 8.26 14.96
N PHE A 98 -12.52 8.81 13.74
CA PHE A 98 -13.79 8.93 13.05
C PHE A 98 -14.47 7.56 12.86
N TYR A 99 -13.68 6.53 12.54
CA TYR A 99 -14.17 5.15 12.40
C TYR A 99 -14.11 4.33 13.70
N HIS A 100 -13.53 4.89 14.78
CA HIS A 100 -13.40 4.21 16.05
C HIS A 100 -14.78 4.05 16.72
N GLY A 101 -15.13 2.81 17.07
CA GLY A 101 -16.43 2.47 17.66
C GLY A 101 -17.52 2.16 16.63
N SER A 102 -17.20 2.22 15.34
CA SER A 102 -18.14 1.95 14.24
C SER A 102 -18.00 0.52 13.74
N TYR A 103 -18.27 -0.46 14.60
CA TYR A 103 -18.09 -1.88 14.30
C TYR A 103 -19.38 -2.68 14.44
N ALA A 104 -19.59 -3.61 13.52
CA ALA A 104 -20.66 -4.59 13.55
C ALA A 104 -20.07 -6.01 13.58
N PHE A 105 -20.79 -6.94 14.20
CA PHE A 105 -20.41 -8.36 14.21
C PHE A 105 -20.60 -8.99 12.82
N VAL A 106 -19.67 -9.86 12.43
CA VAL A 106 -19.68 -10.55 11.15
C VAL A 106 -20.47 -11.87 11.26
N GLY A 107 -21.71 -11.85 10.78
CA GLY A 107 -22.55 -13.04 10.68
C GLY A 107 -22.73 -13.77 12.03
N SER A 108 -22.48 -15.09 12.04
CA SER A 108 -22.52 -15.91 13.27
C SER A 108 -21.17 -16.02 13.99
N CYS A 109 -20.12 -15.34 13.50
CA CYS A 109 -18.83 -15.32 14.19
C CYS A 109 -18.93 -14.36 15.37
N ALA A 110 -19.12 -14.90 16.58
CA ALA A 110 -19.44 -14.13 17.79
C ALA A 110 -18.44 -13.02 18.15
N ASP A 111 -17.23 -13.05 17.58
CA ASP A 111 -16.17 -12.11 17.92
C ASP A 111 -15.46 -11.50 16.68
N GLY A 112 -15.91 -11.84 15.47
CA GLY A 112 -15.39 -11.23 14.25
C GLY A 112 -16.08 -9.88 14.01
N LEU A 113 -15.31 -8.83 13.74
CA LEU A 113 -15.83 -7.48 13.49
C LEU A 113 -15.59 -7.02 12.06
N ALA A 114 -16.49 -6.16 11.58
CA ALA A 114 -16.36 -5.38 10.36
C ALA A 114 -16.77 -3.93 10.65
N LEU A 115 -16.37 -2.98 9.79
CA LEU A 115 -16.88 -1.61 9.92
C LEU A 115 -18.38 -1.56 9.64
N ASP A 116 -19.12 -0.76 10.40
CA ASP A 116 -20.56 -0.64 10.28
C ASP A 116 -20.96 0.12 9.01
N SER A 117 -21.82 -0.48 8.18
CA SER A 117 -22.38 0.13 6.97
C SER A 117 -23.13 1.45 7.24
N GLU A 118 -23.71 1.64 8.42
CA GLU A 118 -24.42 2.88 8.77
C GLU A 118 -23.47 4.08 8.85
N VAL A 119 -22.24 3.86 9.34
CA VAL A 119 -21.22 4.89 9.43
C VAL A 119 -20.49 5.08 8.10
N LEU A 120 -20.31 3.98 7.35
CA LEU A 120 -19.70 4.02 6.03
C LEU A 120 -20.61 4.72 5.01
N LEU A 121 -21.94 4.69 5.19
CA LEU A 121 -22.93 5.11 4.19
C LEU A 121 -22.80 4.35 2.85
N GLU A 122 -22.17 3.17 2.89
CA GLU A 122 -22.00 2.23 1.79
C GLU A 122 -21.92 0.79 2.34
N PRO A 123 -22.15 -0.24 1.51
CA PRO A 123 -22.04 -1.63 1.95
C PRO A 123 -20.67 -1.93 2.56
N SER A 124 -20.67 -2.50 3.76
CA SER A 124 -19.43 -2.92 4.40
C SER A 124 -18.80 -4.08 3.64
N ASN A 125 -17.48 -4.03 3.49
CA ASN A 125 -16.72 -5.00 2.70
C ASN A 125 -15.35 -5.21 3.34
N ILE A 126 -14.68 -6.31 2.97
CA ILE A 126 -13.39 -6.71 3.55
C ILE A 126 -12.29 -5.66 3.34
N ALA A 127 -12.38 -4.80 2.33
CA ALA A 127 -11.39 -3.76 2.08
C ALA A 127 -11.47 -2.65 3.15
N HIS A 128 -12.65 -2.35 3.68
CA HIS A 128 -12.79 -1.42 4.82
C HIS A 128 -12.06 -1.94 6.05
N SER A 129 -12.34 -3.19 6.44
CA SER A 129 -11.67 -3.84 7.58
C SER A 129 -10.16 -3.93 7.34
N ALA A 130 -9.75 -4.29 6.12
CA ALA A 130 -8.35 -4.38 5.74
C ALA A 130 -7.61 -3.05 5.89
N LEU A 131 -8.17 -1.96 5.34
CA LEU A 131 -7.56 -0.65 5.45
C LEU A 131 -7.54 -0.16 6.90
N MET A 132 -8.59 -0.42 7.68
CA MET A 132 -8.57 -0.09 9.11
C MET A 132 -7.44 -0.82 9.86
N ILE A 133 -7.21 -2.10 9.58
CA ILE A 133 -6.07 -2.86 10.11
C ILE A 133 -4.75 -2.23 9.65
N LEU A 134 -4.60 -1.91 8.36
CA LEU A 134 -3.36 -1.37 7.78
C LEU A 134 -3.00 0.03 8.32
N VAL A 135 -3.99 0.91 8.49
CA VAL A 135 -3.77 2.21 9.15
C VAL A 135 -3.38 2.00 10.61
N SER A 136 -4.07 1.10 11.32
CA SER A 136 -3.83 0.85 12.75
C SER A 136 -2.44 0.28 13.02
N THR A 137 -2.02 -0.72 12.25
CA THR A 137 -0.69 -1.34 12.34
C THR A 137 0.41 -0.35 11.96
N GLY A 138 0.20 0.49 10.93
CA GLY A 138 1.09 1.61 10.61
C GLY A 138 1.21 2.63 11.76
N ALA A 139 0.07 3.03 12.35
CA ALA A 139 0.02 3.95 13.47
C ALA A 139 0.70 3.40 14.74
N LEU A 140 0.58 2.10 15.00
CA LEU A 140 1.30 1.40 16.08
C LEU A 140 2.82 1.44 15.85
N ARG A 141 3.29 1.10 14.65
CA ARG A 141 4.73 1.18 14.30
C ARG A 141 5.29 2.60 14.42
N LEU A 142 4.44 3.61 14.26
CA LEU A 142 4.79 5.03 14.37
C LEU A 142 4.56 5.63 15.78
N SER A 143 4.11 4.82 16.74
CA SER A 143 3.78 5.25 18.11
C SER A 143 2.70 6.34 18.21
N ILE A 144 1.85 6.51 17.18
CA ILE A 144 0.82 7.57 17.13
C ILE A 144 -0.16 7.44 18.31
N PHE A 145 -0.56 6.21 18.66
CA PHE A 145 -1.48 5.98 19.78
C PHE A 145 -0.88 6.30 21.16
N GLN A 146 0.43 6.06 21.33
CA GLN A 146 1.14 6.37 22.58
C GLN A 146 1.28 7.88 22.76
N ASP A 147 1.65 8.58 21.68
CA ASP A 147 1.76 10.04 21.67
C ASP A 147 0.43 10.72 22.06
N GLN A 148 -0.71 10.05 21.80
CA GLN A 148 -2.05 10.58 22.03
C GLN A 148 -2.84 9.93 23.18
N ASN A 149 -2.27 8.97 23.93
CA ASN A 149 -2.89 8.26 25.08
C ASN A 149 -4.24 7.56 24.78
N ILE A 150 -4.39 6.88 23.65
CA ILE A 150 -5.68 6.30 23.24
C ILE A 150 -5.57 4.82 22.86
N THR A 151 -6.67 4.09 23.10
CA THR A 151 -6.81 2.67 22.75
C THR A 151 -6.82 2.49 21.23
N PRO A 152 -5.97 1.61 20.68
CA PRO A 152 -6.01 1.28 19.26
C PRO A 152 -7.31 0.55 18.88
N PRO A 153 -7.71 0.58 17.60
CA PRO A 153 -8.78 -0.26 17.07
C PRO A 153 -8.64 -1.74 17.41
N PRO A 154 -9.73 -2.53 17.45
CA PRO A 154 -9.70 -3.95 17.78
C PRO A 154 -9.16 -4.78 16.59
N VAL A 155 -7.85 -4.70 16.34
CA VAL A 155 -7.18 -5.34 15.20
C VAL A 155 -7.42 -6.85 15.17
N ASP A 156 -7.30 -7.55 16.31
CA ASP A 156 -7.59 -8.99 16.40
C ASP A 156 -9.00 -9.33 15.89
N SER A 157 -10.03 -8.62 16.36
CA SER A 157 -11.40 -8.86 15.96
C SER A 157 -11.67 -8.55 14.48
N LEU A 158 -11.01 -7.54 13.90
CA LEU A 158 -11.09 -7.25 12.47
C LEU A 158 -10.42 -8.33 11.62
N VAL A 159 -9.25 -8.83 12.05
CA VAL A 159 -8.56 -9.97 11.42
C VAL A 159 -9.45 -11.20 11.43
N ARG A 160 -10.08 -11.50 12.57
CA ARG A 160 -11.05 -12.60 12.68
C ARG A 160 -12.26 -12.40 11.77
N GLY A 161 -12.75 -11.16 11.63
CA GLY A 161 -13.80 -10.80 10.69
C GLY A 161 -13.45 -11.16 9.25
N ILE A 162 -12.25 -10.79 8.79
CA ILE A 162 -11.74 -11.15 7.44
C ILE A 162 -11.60 -12.68 7.28
N ILE A 163 -10.99 -13.36 8.24
CA ILE A 163 -10.82 -14.83 8.17
C ILE A 163 -12.18 -15.55 8.11
N SER A 164 -13.19 -15.05 8.83
CA SER A 164 -14.50 -15.70 8.93
C SER A 164 -15.28 -15.72 7.61
N VAL A 165 -14.94 -14.84 6.66
CA VAL A 165 -15.57 -14.75 5.34
C VAL A 165 -14.73 -15.42 4.24
N GLN A 166 -13.68 -16.16 4.61
CA GLN A 166 -12.98 -17.04 3.67
C GLN A 166 -13.86 -18.24 3.31
N THR A 167 -14.04 -18.48 2.02
CA THR A 167 -14.78 -19.64 1.49
C THR A 167 -13.94 -20.91 1.62
N LYS A 168 -14.60 -22.07 1.47
CA LYS A 168 -13.94 -23.39 1.63
C LYS A 168 -12.82 -23.65 0.62
N ASP A 169 -12.95 -23.07 -0.57
CA ASP A 169 -11.97 -23.15 -1.66
C ASP A 169 -10.84 -22.12 -1.53
N GLY A 170 -10.89 -21.21 -0.54
CA GLY A 170 -9.80 -20.29 -0.21
C GLY A 170 -10.01 -18.84 -0.67
N ALA A 171 -11.04 -18.57 -1.48
CA ALA A 171 -11.41 -17.21 -1.86
C ALA A 171 -11.95 -16.42 -0.65
N PHE A 172 -11.99 -15.09 -0.77
CA PHE A 172 -12.62 -14.23 0.23
C PHE A 172 -13.93 -13.69 -0.34
N GLN A 173 -15.01 -13.75 0.45
CA GLN A 173 -16.21 -13.01 0.13
C GLN A 173 -15.93 -11.52 0.35
N THR A 174 -16.24 -10.69 -0.65
CA THR A 174 -15.90 -9.27 -0.63
C THR A 174 -16.81 -8.45 0.28
N GLU A 175 -18.14 -8.64 0.23
CA GLU A 175 -19.11 -7.90 1.05
C GLU A 175 -19.47 -8.65 2.33
N TYR A 176 -19.60 -7.93 3.44
CA TYR A 176 -20.13 -8.49 4.68
C TYR A 176 -21.67 -8.52 4.63
N GLY A 177 -22.27 -9.67 4.92
CA GLY A 177 -23.73 -9.80 5.08
C GLY A 177 -24.55 -9.92 3.78
N SER A 178 -23.91 -9.91 2.60
CA SER A 178 -24.62 -10.13 1.33
C SER A 178 -25.06 -11.59 1.21
N THR A 179 -26.38 -11.81 1.17
CA THR A 179 -27.01 -13.12 0.86
C THR A 179 -27.40 -13.24 -0.61
N SER A 180 -27.23 -12.17 -1.41
CA SER A 180 -27.58 -12.13 -2.82
C SER A 180 -26.35 -12.39 -3.70
N ASP A 181 -26.42 -13.47 -4.48
CA ASP A 181 -25.41 -13.93 -5.45
C ASP A 181 -23.96 -14.01 -4.93
N ALA A 182 -23.75 -14.88 -3.95
CA ALA A 182 -22.44 -15.49 -3.65
C ALA A 182 -21.79 -16.21 -4.85
N SER A 183 -22.40 -16.16 -6.04
CA SER A 183 -21.96 -16.75 -7.29
C SER A 183 -20.94 -15.89 -8.05
N ASN A 184 -20.82 -14.58 -7.75
CA ASN A 184 -19.85 -13.71 -8.41
C ASN A 184 -18.65 -13.37 -7.50
N VAL A 185 -17.93 -14.40 -7.07
CA VAL A 185 -16.62 -14.27 -6.38
C VAL A 185 -15.59 -13.47 -7.17
N TYR A 186 -15.83 -13.23 -8.47
CA TYR A 186 -14.97 -12.44 -9.35
C TYR A 186 -15.23 -10.92 -9.24
N CYS A 187 -16.33 -10.48 -8.61
CA CYS A 187 -16.61 -9.05 -8.45
C CYS A 187 -15.70 -8.43 -7.38
N GLY A 188 -14.71 -7.64 -7.82
CA GLY A 188 -13.76 -6.96 -6.93
C GLY A 188 -12.70 -7.88 -6.32
N ILE A 189 -12.56 -9.08 -6.89
CA ILE A 189 -11.64 -10.14 -6.43
C ILE A 189 -10.19 -9.65 -6.28
N ASP A 190 -9.75 -8.77 -7.17
CA ASP A 190 -8.35 -8.33 -7.19
C ASP A 190 -8.06 -7.24 -6.16
N PHE A 191 -8.98 -6.29 -6.00
CA PHE A 191 -8.76 -5.13 -5.14
C PHE A 191 -9.10 -5.40 -3.67
N CYS A 192 -10.29 -5.93 -3.41
CA CYS A 192 -10.79 -6.05 -2.04
C CYS A 192 -10.10 -7.21 -1.31
N SER A 193 -10.02 -8.37 -1.94
CA SER A 193 -9.36 -9.54 -1.36
C SER A 193 -7.84 -9.34 -1.28
N GLY A 194 -7.24 -8.68 -2.27
CA GLY A 194 -5.83 -8.29 -2.24
C GLY A 194 -5.49 -7.44 -1.01
N LYS A 195 -6.26 -6.37 -0.74
CA LYS A 195 -6.08 -5.55 0.46
C LYS A 195 -6.23 -6.35 1.75
N ALA A 196 -7.25 -7.21 1.81
CA ALA A 196 -7.48 -8.08 2.97
C ALA A 196 -6.29 -9.01 3.23
N MET A 197 -5.76 -9.65 2.19
CA MET A 197 -4.57 -10.50 2.29
C MET A 197 -3.33 -9.72 2.77
N VAL A 198 -3.12 -8.49 2.27
CA VAL A 198 -2.04 -7.61 2.76
C VAL A 198 -2.24 -7.27 4.24
N ALA A 199 -3.46 -6.92 4.66
CA ALA A 199 -3.78 -6.60 6.04
C ALA A 199 -3.57 -7.77 7.01
N LEU A 200 -3.95 -8.99 6.61
CA LEU A 200 -3.71 -10.20 7.39
C LEU A 200 -2.21 -10.42 7.65
N MET A 201 -1.40 -10.32 6.59
CA MET A 201 0.04 -10.50 6.71
C MET A 201 0.72 -9.38 7.47
N ASP A 202 0.29 -8.13 7.30
CA ASP A 202 0.87 -6.98 8.01
C ASP A 202 0.61 -7.04 9.52
N ALA A 203 -0.60 -7.48 9.92
CA ALA A 203 -0.93 -7.73 11.33
C ALA A 203 -0.18 -8.94 11.89
N TYR A 204 -0.02 -10.00 11.11
CA TYR A 204 0.77 -11.18 11.51
C TYR A 204 2.24 -10.79 11.78
N GLU A 205 2.88 -10.06 10.86
CA GLU A 205 4.25 -9.58 11.01
C GLU A 205 4.39 -8.69 12.25
N LEU A 206 3.51 -7.71 12.46
CA LEU A 206 3.56 -6.87 13.65
C LEU A 206 3.35 -7.65 14.95
N SER A 207 2.57 -8.73 14.92
CA SER A 207 2.33 -9.59 16.09
C SER A 207 3.55 -10.40 16.53
N GLU A 208 4.63 -10.44 15.75
CA GLU A 208 5.92 -10.96 16.21
C GLU A 208 6.60 -9.99 17.17
N ASP A 209 6.50 -8.68 16.89
CA ASP A 209 7.06 -7.61 17.73
C ASP A 209 6.12 -7.18 18.86
N MET A 210 4.80 -7.34 18.66
CA MET A 210 3.73 -6.97 19.58
C MET A 210 2.77 -8.15 19.81
N PRO A 211 3.14 -9.14 20.66
CA PRO A 211 2.36 -10.36 20.85
C PRO A 211 0.91 -10.14 21.32
N GLU A 212 0.61 -9.01 21.95
CA GLU A 212 -0.72 -8.62 22.39
C GLU A 212 -1.65 -8.13 21.27
N LEU A 213 -1.11 -7.88 20.06
CA LEU A 213 -1.89 -7.38 18.92
C LEU A 213 -2.92 -8.41 18.44
N LEU A 214 -2.53 -9.69 18.40
CA LEU A 214 -3.35 -10.80 17.95
C LEU A 214 -3.40 -11.88 19.03
N MET A 215 -4.59 -12.39 19.31
CA MET A 215 -4.73 -13.55 20.18
C MET A 215 -4.01 -14.77 19.56
N PRO A 216 -3.45 -15.70 20.37
CA PRO A 216 -2.67 -16.82 19.84
C PRO A 216 -3.40 -17.64 18.75
N TYR A 217 -4.68 -17.94 18.97
CA TYR A 217 -5.49 -18.69 18.00
C TYR A 217 -5.76 -17.89 16.70
N THR A 218 -5.85 -16.56 16.77
CA THR A 218 -6.00 -15.70 15.59
C THR A 218 -4.69 -15.70 14.80
N LYS A 219 -3.55 -15.49 15.49
CA LYS A 219 -2.22 -15.53 14.90
C LYS A 219 -1.94 -16.85 14.20
N GLU A 220 -2.24 -17.97 14.87
CA GLU A 220 -2.10 -19.33 14.31
C GLU A 220 -3.02 -19.58 13.10
N ALA A 221 -4.14 -18.87 12.98
CA ALA A 221 -5.07 -19.01 11.87
C ALA A 221 -4.68 -18.20 10.61
N VAL A 222 -3.84 -17.18 10.72
CA VAL A 222 -3.48 -16.31 9.58
C VAL A 222 -2.75 -17.08 8.49
N LEU A 223 -1.66 -17.81 8.81
CA LEU A 223 -0.88 -18.50 7.78
C LEU A 223 -1.70 -19.61 7.06
N PRO A 224 -2.46 -20.48 7.75
CA PRO A 224 -3.34 -21.44 7.07
C PRO A 224 -4.40 -20.76 6.17
N CYS A 225 -4.96 -19.63 6.60
CA CYS A 225 -5.88 -18.83 5.78
C CYS A 225 -5.18 -18.34 4.50
N MET A 226 -3.97 -17.78 4.64
CA MET A 226 -3.20 -17.25 3.53
C MET A 226 -2.71 -18.32 2.55
N LYS A 227 -2.40 -19.53 3.01
CA LYS A 227 -2.08 -20.67 2.14
C LYS A 227 -3.27 -21.10 1.27
N LYS A 228 -4.47 -21.20 1.85
CA LYS A 228 -5.69 -21.47 1.06
C LYS A 228 -5.98 -20.37 0.05
N ALA A 229 -5.75 -19.12 0.43
CA ALA A 229 -5.87 -18.01 -0.50
C ALA A 229 -4.86 -18.15 -1.66
N PHE A 230 -3.60 -18.47 -1.35
CA PHE A 230 -2.58 -18.73 -2.38
C PHE A 230 -3.02 -19.83 -3.35
N ASP A 231 -3.53 -20.96 -2.86
CA ASP A 231 -4.00 -22.06 -3.71
C ASP A 231 -5.11 -21.61 -4.67
N PHE A 232 -6.07 -20.83 -4.18
CA PHE A 232 -7.17 -20.33 -5.00
C PHE A 232 -6.72 -19.29 -6.03
N TYR A 233 -6.07 -18.22 -5.57
CA TYR A 233 -5.73 -17.07 -6.42
C TYR A 233 -4.64 -17.41 -7.44
N SER A 234 -3.64 -18.22 -7.06
CA SER A 234 -2.60 -18.63 -8.01
C SER A 234 -3.14 -19.53 -9.11
N LYS A 235 -4.09 -20.41 -8.78
CA LYS A 235 -4.82 -21.21 -9.78
C LYS A 235 -5.66 -20.32 -10.70
N SER A 236 -6.45 -19.40 -10.13
CA SER A 236 -7.30 -18.48 -10.90
C SER A 236 -6.49 -17.62 -11.89
N TYR A 237 -5.34 -17.12 -11.45
CA TYR A 237 -4.41 -16.38 -12.31
C TYR A 237 -3.88 -17.24 -13.47
N ARG A 238 -3.39 -18.45 -13.20
CA ARG A 238 -2.85 -19.34 -14.25
C ARG A 238 -3.90 -19.85 -15.23
N GLU A 239 -5.17 -19.88 -14.81
CA GLU A 239 -6.31 -20.17 -15.68
C GLU A 239 -6.74 -18.96 -16.54
N GLY A 240 -6.13 -17.79 -16.36
CA GLY A 240 -6.43 -16.58 -17.12
C GLY A 240 -7.70 -15.86 -16.68
N ASN A 241 -8.16 -16.11 -15.45
CA ASN A 241 -9.41 -15.54 -14.91
C ASN A 241 -9.21 -14.20 -14.18
N VAL A 242 -8.00 -13.63 -14.21
CA VAL A 242 -7.61 -12.43 -13.44
C VAL A 242 -6.98 -11.40 -14.38
N ASP A 243 -7.36 -10.12 -14.22
CA ASP A 243 -6.71 -9.02 -14.93
C ASP A 243 -5.37 -8.67 -14.26
N THR A 244 -4.28 -8.79 -15.02
CA THR A 244 -2.92 -8.50 -14.56
C THR A 244 -2.70 -7.06 -14.09
N ASN A 245 -3.56 -6.12 -14.48
CA ASN A 245 -3.39 -4.69 -14.17
C ASN A 245 -3.53 -4.35 -12.68
N CYS A 246 -4.07 -5.27 -11.86
CA CYS A 246 -4.39 -5.02 -10.45
C CYS A 246 -3.66 -5.95 -9.47
N ASN A 247 -2.66 -6.70 -9.95
CA ASN A 247 -1.97 -7.75 -9.19
C ASN A 247 -1.01 -7.23 -8.11
N ASN A 248 -0.87 -5.92 -7.93
CA ASN A 248 0.06 -5.35 -6.96
C ASN A 248 -0.29 -5.77 -5.52
N TRP A 249 -1.57 -5.86 -5.20
CA TRP A 249 -2.03 -6.30 -3.88
C TRP A 249 -1.69 -7.77 -3.61
N GLN A 250 -1.91 -8.65 -4.59
CA GLN A 250 -1.60 -10.07 -4.50
C GLN A 250 -0.09 -10.26 -4.34
N ILE A 251 0.73 -9.60 -5.18
CA ILE A 251 2.20 -9.66 -5.06
C ILE A 251 2.63 -9.18 -3.66
N GLN A 252 2.11 -8.05 -3.17
CA GLN A 252 2.44 -7.54 -1.85
C GLN A 252 2.07 -8.50 -0.71
N ALA A 253 0.92 -9.16 -0.81
CA ALA A 253 0.49 -10.12 0.20
C ALA A 253 1.33 -11.40 0.17
N PHE A 254 1.56 -11.94 -1.03
CA PHE A 254 2.28 -13.20 -1.19
C PHE A 254 3.79 -13.06 -1.06
N ALA A 255 4.37 -11.89 -1.30
CA ALA A 255 5.76 -11.59 -0.92
C ALA A 255 5.96 -11.69 0.59
N ARG A 256 5.01 -11.17 1.39
CA ARG A 256 5.02 -11.34 2.85
C ARG A 256 4.82 -12.80 3.27
N LEU A 257 3.90 -13.52 2.61
CA LEU A 257 3.72 -14.94 2.86
C LEU A 257 5.00 -15.74 2.56
N PHE A 258 5.69 -15.44 1.45
CA PHE A 258 6.98 -16.04 1.12
C PHE A 258 8.01 -15.84 2.25
N ARG A 259 8.15 -14.61 2.76
CA ARG A 259 9.06 -14.31 3.88
C ARG A 259 8.66 -15.08 5.15
N ALA A 260 7.36 -15.16 5.46
CA ALA A 260 6.85 -15.90 6.60
C ALA A 260 7.02 -17.43 6.49
N LEU A 261 7.08 -17.97 5.27
CA LEU A 261 7.29 -19.40 5.01
C LEU A 261 8.77 -19.77 4.80
N ASN A 262 9.71 -18.84 5.01
CA ASN A 262 11.12 -19.05 4.68
C ASN A 262 11.65 -20.39 5.23
N GLY A 263 12.29 -21.19 4.37
CA GLY A 263 12.77 -22.55 4.67
C GLY A 263 11.75 -23.67 4.43
N ASN A 264 10.52 -23.38 4.01
CA ASN A 264 9.51 -24.36 3.59
C ASN A 264 9.50 -24.54 2.07
N GLU A 265 9.23 -25.76 1.58
CA GLU A 265 9.06 -26.05 0.14
C GLU A 265 7.95 -25.20 -0.50
N GLU A 266 6.87 -24.92 0.24
CA GLU A 266 5.77 -24.06 -0.21
C GLU A 266 6.21 -22.62 -0.50
N ALA A 267 7.26 -22.13 0.17
CA ALA A 267 7.78 -20.79 -0.07
C ALA A 267 8.25 -20.63 -1.53
N ASN A 268 8.79 -21.69 -2.13
CA ASN A 268 9.23 -21.66 -3.52
C ASN A 268 8.07 -21.45 -4.49
N LEU A 269 6.93 -22.11 -4.26
CA LEU A 269 5.73 -21.97 -5.09
C LEU A 269 5.15 -20.55 -5.01
N VAL A 270 5.14 -19.97 -3.80
CA VAL A 270 4.68 -18.60 -3.56
C VAL A 270 5.59 -17.60 -4.26
N ALA A 271 6.91 -17.80 -4.18
CA ALA A 271 7.87 -16.97 -4.88
C ALA A 271 7.73 -17.06 -6.40
N ASP A 272 7.61 -18.28 -6.95
CA ASP A 272 7.47 -18.49 -8.39
C ASP A 272 6.23 -17.77 -8.94
N TYR A 273 5.11 -17.86 -8.21
CA TYR A 273 3.88 -17.12 -8.54
C TYR A 273 4.09 -15.59 -8.55
N CYS A 274 4.80 -15.03 -7.56
CA CYS A 274 5.09 -13.60 -7.52
C CYS A 274 5.98 -13.16 -8.70
N LEU A 275 6.99 -13.97 -9.03
CA LEU A 275 7.92 -13.71 -10.14
C LEU A 275 7.23 -13.83 -11.50
N GLU A 276 6.32 -14.80 -11.68
CA GLU A 276 5.45 -14.94 -12.86
C GLU A 276 4.66 -13.64 -13.11
N MET A 277 3.96 -13.13 -12.09
CA MET A 277 3.20 -11.88 -12.24
C MET A 277 4.09 -10.65 -12.50
N CYS A 278 5.28 -10.58 -11.87
CA CYS A 278 6.26 -9.52 -12.16
C CYS A 278 6.74 -9.59 -13.61
N GLN A 279 6.94 -10.80 -14.13
CA GLN A 279 7.33 -11.03 -15.52
C GLN A 279 6.23 -10.59 -16.51
N ASP A 280 4.95 -10.78 -16.15
CA ASP A 280 3.83 -10.27 -16.94
C ASP A 280 3.77 -8.75 -16.94
N ILE A 281 3.96 -8.10 -15.78
CA ILE A 281 4.02 -6.62 -15.67
C ILE A 281 5.07 -6.07 -16.63
N VAL A 282 6.31 -6.57 -16.61
CA VAL A 282 7.36 -6.07 -17.50
C VAL A 282 7.12 -6.39 -18.98
N ASN A 283 6.24 -7.35 -19.29
CA ASN A 283 5.86 -7.71 -20.65
C ASN A 283 4.68 -6.87 -21.19
N LEU A 284 3.97 -6.12 -20.34
CA LEU A 284 2.94 -5.18 -20.77
C LEU A 284 3.51 -4.15 -21.74
N ARG A 285 2.65 -3.66 -22.65
CA ARG A 285 3.07 -2.71 -23.70
C ARG A 285 3.66 -1.41 -23.11
N SER A 286 3.02 -0.91 -22.07
CA SER A 286 3.43 0.25 -21.25
C SER A 286 4.85 0.09 -20.71
N TRP A 287 5.16 -1.07 -20.14
CA TRP A 287 6.47 -1.37 -19.57
C TRP A 287 7.53 -1.68 -20.63
N LYS A 288 7.25 -2.65 -21.49
CA LYS A 288 8.21 -3.19 -22.45
C LYS A 288 8.63 -2.19 -23.52
N TYR A 289 7.69 -1.38 -24.02
CA TYR A 289 7.92 -0.49 -25.17
C TYR A 289 7.83 0.99 -24.85
N GLN A 290 6.86 1.42 -24.02
CA GLN A 290 6.63 2.85 -23.79
C GLN A 290 7.57 3.41 -22.71
N LEU A 291 7.76 2.73 -21.57
CA LEU A 291 8.72 3.14 -20.55
C LEU A 291 10.16 3.11 -21.07
N THR A 292 10.52 2.07 -21.82
CA THR A 292 11.86 1.93 -22.42
C THR A 292 12.13 2.95 -23.53
N GLY A 293 11.09 3.47 -24.19
CA GLY A 293 11.16 4.56 -25.17
C GLY A 293 11.48 5.94 -24.57
N GLY A 294 11.51 6.06 -23.24
CA GLY A 294 11.90 7.28 -22.51
C GLY A 294 10.91 8.44 -22.67
N CYS A 295 11.40 9.66 -22.44
CA CYS A 295 10.56 10.88 -22.32
C CYS A 295 9.62 11.13 -23.50
N SER A 296 9.97 10.68 -24.71
CA SER A 296 9.12 10.81 -25.90
C SER A 296 7.81 10.02 -25.82
N SER A 297 7.81 8.93 -25.04
CA SER A 297 6.68 7.99 -24.92
C SER A 297 5.90 8.17 -23.62
N TYR A 298 6.49 8.82 -22.61
CA TYR A 298 5.88 9.09 -21.30
C TYR A 298 4.48 9.73 -21.34
N PRO A 299 4.20 10.70 -22.23
CA PRO A 299 2.84 11.18 -22.47
C PRO A 299 1.72 10.16 -22.61
N ASN A 300 2.03 8.94 -23.05
CA ASN A 300 1.06 7.90 -23.36
C ASN A 300 0.84 6.91 -22.22
N LEU A 301 1.58 7.05 -21.12
CA LEU A 301 1.54 6.14 -19.97
C LEU A 301 0.48 6.58 -18.96
N GLU A 302 -0.09 5.59 -18.27
CA GLU A 302 -0.99 5.81 -17.13
C GLU A 302 -0.18 5.76 -15.85
N THR A 303 -0.18 6.85 -15.10
CA THR A 303 0.69 7.00 -13.93
C THR A 303 0.33 5.99 -12.84
N VAL A 304 -0.96 5.68 -12.67
CA VAL A 304 -1.44 4.66 -11.73
C VAL A 304 -0.90 3.26 -12.04
N GLU A 305 -0.88 2.87 -13.31
CA GLU A 305 -0.39 1.57 -13.75
C GLU A 305 1.10 1.42 -13.41
N ILE A 306 1.89 2.47 -13.71
CA ILE A 306 3.32 2.45 -13.44
C ILE A 306 3.62 2.50 -11.94
N ALA A 307 2.85 3.26 -11.16
CA ALA A 307 3.00 3.33 -9.70
C ALA A 307 2.69 1.96 -9.05
N CYS A 308 1.57 1.33 -9.40
CA CYS A 308 1.20 0.01 -8.91
C CYS A 308 2.19 -1.07 -9.33
N GLY A 309 2.60 -1.07 -10.60
CA GLY A 309 3.56 -2.05 -11.12
C GLY A 309 4.96 -1.86 -10.52
N LEU A 310 5.40 -0.63 -10.23
CA LEU A 310 6.65 -0.39 -9.52
C LEU A 310 6.58 -0.95 -8.08
N ASP A 311 5.49 -0.71 -7.37
CA ASP A 311 5.28 -1.23 -6.01
C ASP A 311 5.37 -2.76 -5.94
N ALA A 312 4.83 -3.43 -6.97
CA ALA A 312 4.92 -4.87 -7.16
C ALA A 312 6.33 -5.35 -7.55
N LEU A 313 6.98 -4.70 -8.53
CA LEU A 313 8.29 -5.10 -9.01
C LEU A 313 9.36 -5.00 -7.93
N VAL A 314 9.24 -4.05 -7.01
CA VAL A 314 10.17 -3.93 -5.89
C VAL A 314 10.11 -5.17 -4.99
N ASP A 315 8.91 -5.71 -4.71
CA ASP A 315 8.79 -6.99 -4.00
C ASP A 315 9.34 -8.15 -4.86
N GLY A 316 9.14 -8.12 -6.19
CA GLY A 316 9.72 -9.09 -7.11
C GLY A 316 11.25 -9.09 -7.14
N ILE A 317 11.90 -7.92 -7.04
CA ILE A 317 13.35 -7.79 -6.95
C ILE A 317 13.85 -8.47 -5.68
N ASP A 318 13.22 -8.18 -4.53
CA ASP A 318 13.58 -8.79 -3.25
C ASP A 318 13.51 -10.32 -3.31
N ILE A 319 12.40 -10.86 -3.80
CA ILE A 319 12.21 -12.31 -3.96
C ILE A 319 13.27 -12.91 -4.89
N ALA A 320 13.52 -12.29 -6.04
CA ALA A 320 14.52 -12.77 -6.99
C ALA A 320 15.93 -12.80 -6.38
N LEU A 321 16.30 -11.79 -5.59
CA LEU A 321 17.56 -11.75 -4.86
C LEU A 321 17.63 -12.87 -3.81
N CYS A 322 16.58 -13.06 -3.01
CA CYS A 322 16.51 -14.17 -2.03
C CYS A 322 16.65 -15.55 -2.70
N LYS A 323 16.16 -15.69 -3.94
CA LYS A 323 16.26 -16.94 -4.71
C LYS A 323 17.53 -17.07 -5.55
N ASN A 324 18.45 -16.11 -5.47
CA ASN A 324 19.66 -16.05 -6.31
C ASN A 324 19.36 -16.11 -7.82
N MET A 325 18.29 -15.42 -8.24
CA MET A 325 17.84 -15.32 -9.63
C MET A 325 18.33 -14.01 -10.26
N ASP A 326 19.64 -13.94 -10.51
CA ASP A 326 20.33 -12.70 -10.93
C ASP A 326 19.77 -12.08 -12.22
N ALA A 327 19.32 -12.91 -13.17
CA ALA A 327 18.80 -12.44 -14.45
C ALA A 327 17.46 -11.71 -14.28
N GLU A 328 16.55 -12.31 -13.53
CA GLU A 328 15.24 -11.76 -13.17
C GLU A 328 15.40 -10.52 -12.30
N ALA A 329 16.25 -10.57 -11.27
CA ALA A 329 16.55 -9.42 -10.43
C ALA A 329 17.08 -8.23 -11.26
N THR A 330 18.00 -8.48 -12.19
CA THR A 330 18.54 -7.45 -13.10
C THR A 330 17.47 -6.89 -14.04
N LEU A 331 16.62 -7.75 -14.60
CA LEU A 331 15.52 -7.34 -15.47
C LEU A 331 14.54 -6.43 -14.73
N PHE A 332 14.11 -6.84 -13.54
CA PHE A 332 13.16 -6.08 -12.73
C PHE A 332 13.76 -4.77 -12.23
N LEU A 333 15.03 -4.77 -11.79
CA LEU A 333 15.74 -3.56 -11.39
C LEU A 333 15.80 -2.52 -12.51
N ARG A 334 16.13 -2.95 -13.74
CA ARG A 334 16.17 -2.04 -14.90
C ARG A 334 14.79 -1.42 -15.19
N ASN A 335 13.73 -2.23 -15.10
CA ASN A 335 12.36 -1.74 -15.31
C ASN A 335 11.91 -0.80 -14.19
N ALA A 336 12.26 -1.10 -12.94
CA ALA A 336 12.00 -0.24 -11.80
C ALA A 336 12.68 1.14 -11.97
N GLN A 337 13.93 1.17 -12.44
CA GLN A 337 14.64 2.43 -12.72
C GLN A 337 13.94 3.26 -13.81
N ASN A 338 13.46 2.63 -14.88
CA ASN A 338 12.70 3.32 -15.92
C ASN A 338 11.38 3.91 -15.37
N ALA A 339 10.67 3.14 -14.53
CA ALA A 339 9.46 3.58 -13.87
C ALA A 339 9.73 4.78 -12.93
N ILE A 340 10.81 4.75 -12.14
CA ILE A 340 11.21 5.86 -11.27
C ILE A 340 11.50 7.13 -12.10
N CYS A 341 12.22 7.00 -13.21
CA CYS A 341 12.46 8.12 -14.13
C CYS A 341 11.14 8.72 -14.68
N PHE A 342 10.19 7.87 -15.07
CA PHE A 342 8.88 8.30 -15.53
C PHE A 342 8.06 9.00 -14.43
N LEU A 343 7.99 8.41 -13.24
CA LEU A 343 7.22 8.98 -12.12
C LEU A 343 7.80 10.34 -11.69
N ARG A 344 9.13 10.50 -11.75
CA ARG A 344 9.77 11.81 -11.57
C ARG A 344 9.33 12.80 -12.64
N TRP A 345 9.42 12.40 -13.91
CA TRP A 345 8.98 13.24 -15.01
C TRP A 345 7.51 13.66 -14.85
N ALA A 346 6.63 12.74 -14.45
CA ALA A 346 5.22 12.99 -14.22
C ALA A 346 5.00 14.01 -13.09
N GLN A 347 5.72 13.87 -11.97
CA GLN A 347 5.69 14.81 -10.84
C GLN A 347 6.15 16.22 -11.23
N GLU A 348 7.05 16.34 -12.21
CA GLU A 348 7.61 17.61 -12.70
C GLU A 348 6.73 18.33 -13.74
N GLN A 349 5.63 17.71 -14.20
CA GLN A 349 4.75 18.34 -15.20
C GLN A 349 3.88 19.46 -14.61
N LEU A 350 3.85 19.63 -13.29
CA LEU A 350 3.05 20.66 -12.63
C LEU A 350 3.88 21.89 -12.26
N PRO A 351 3.30 23.10 -12.35
CA PRO A 351 3.92 24.33 -11.86
C PRO A 351 4.36 24.19 -10.40
N LYS A 352 5.44 24.87 -10.01
CA LYS A 352 5.95 24.83 -8.62
C LYS A 352 5.05 25.51 -7.61
N ASP A 353 4.20 26.41 -8.08
CA ASP A 353 3.37 27.28 -7.25
C ASP A 353 1.91 26.81 -7.15
N CYS A 354 1.55 25.68 -7.77
CA CYS A 354 0.17 25.17 -7.70
C CYS A 354 -0.07 24.37 -6.42
N ILE A 355 -1.33 24.36 -5.96
CA ILE A 355 -1.77 23.43 -4.92
C ILE A 355 -1.47 22.00 -5.37
N GLY A 356 -0.95 21.21 -4.45
CA GLY A 356 -0.67 19.81 -4.69
C GLY A 356 0.70 19.53 -5.33
N HIS A 357 1.54 20.56 -5.52
CA HIS A 357 2.88 20.37 -6.06
C HIS A 357 3.65 19.25 -5.32
N GLY A 358 3.97 18.18 -6.04
CA GLY A 358 4.62 16.98 -5.47
C GLY A 358 3.78 15.71 -5.47
N GLY A 359 2.47 15.79 -5.68
CA GLY A 359 1.62 14.62 -5.92
C GLY A 359 1.73 14.04 -7.33
N LEU A 360 1.10 12.89 -7.55
CA LEU A 360 0.98 12.23 -8.85
C LEU A 360 -0.48 12.14 -9.28
N GLY A 361 -0.73 12.28 -10.59
CA GLY A 361 -2.05 12.17 -11.20
C GLY A 361 -2.45 10.76 -11.59
N TYR A 362 -3.72 10.57 -11.97
CA TYR A 362 -4.19 9.29 -12.50
C TYR A 362 -3.74 9.06 -13.96
N GLY A 363 -3.89 10.11 -14.78
CA GLY A 363 -3.88 10.01 -16.25
C GLY A 363 -2.58 10.45 -16.94
N ARG A 364 -2.74 10.76 -18.23
CA ARG A 364 -1.71 11.16 -19.20
C ARG A 364 -1.33 12.65 -19.10
N LEU A 365 -0.48 13.12 -20.04
CA LEU A 365 0.09 14.47 -20.30
C LEU A 365 -0.54 15.72 -19.65
N GLN A 366 -1.85 15.80 -19.48
CA GLN A 366 -2.48 16.85 -18.68
C GLN A 366 -2.80 16.27 -17.32
N VAL A 367 -1.96 16.57 -16.33
CA VAL A 367 -2.26 16.31 -14.91
C VAL A 367 -3.36 17.28 -14.51
N LEU A 368 -4.60 16.97 -14.95
CA LEU A 368 -5.80 17.69 -14.56
C LEU A 368 -6.12 17.42 -13.08
N GLU A 369 -5.68 16.29 -12.56
CA GLU A 369 -5.89 15.90 -11.17
C GLU A 369 -4.64 15.23 -10.59
N GLN A 370 -4.41 15.42 -9.29
CA GLN A 370 -3.49 14.61 -8.48
C GLN A 370 -4.28 13.84 -7.43
N ARG A 371 -3.87 12.60 -7.17
CA ARG A 371 -4.56 11.69 -6.25
C ARG A 371 -3.62 11.12 -5.20
N LEU A 372 -4.15 10.95 -3.99
CA LEU A 372 -3.40 10.39 -2.88
C LEU A 372 -3.05 8.92 -3.10
N ASP A 373 -3.92 8.11 -3.70
CA ASP A 373 -3.66 6.68 -3.92
C ASP A 373 -2.47 6.42 -4.86
N VAL A 374 -2.42 7.09 -6.02
CA VAL A 374 -1.28 6.98 -6.96
C VAL A 374 0.02 7.42 -6.30
N THR A 375 -0.04 8.50 -5.53
CA THR A 375 1.11 9.02 -4.78
C THR A 375 1.53 8.03 -3.68
N GLY A 376 0.58 7.44 -2.97
CA GLY A 376 0.77 6.45 -1.92
C GLY A 376 1.44 5.17 -2.40
N TYR A 377 1.01 4.61 -3.54
CA TYR A 377 1.70 3.49 -4.18
C TYR A 377 3.14 3.82 -4.52
N THR A 378 3.39 5.04 -5.01
CA THR A 378 4.75 5.46 -5.34
C THR A 378 5.63 5.62 -4.09
N ILE A 379 5.09 6.20 -3.01
CA ILE A 379 5.79 6.29 -1.72
C ILE A 379 6.14 4.87 -1.21
N SER A 380 5.16 3.96 -1.22
CA SER A 380 5.35 2.56 -0.85
C SER A 380 6.51 1.93 -1.61
N ALA A 381 6.48 2.04 -2.93
CA ALA A 381 7.47 1.43 -3.80
C ALA A 381 8.87 2.02 -3.61
N LEU A 382 8.98 3.35 -3.55
CA LEU A 382 10.26 4.05 -3.38
C LEU A 382 10.88 3.78 -2.01
N THR A 383 10.06 3.66 -0.96
CA THR A 383 10.52 3.31 0.40
C THR A 383 11.14 1.93 0.39
N LYS A 384 10.42 0.91 -0.11
CA LYS A 384 10.93 -0.45 -0.27
C LYS A 384 12.18 -0.49 -1.15
N TYR A 385 12.20 0.25 -2.26
CA TYR A 385 13.35 0.31 -3.16
C TYR A 385 14.59 0.86 -2.45
N CYS A 386 14.45 1.93 -1.66
CA CYS A 386 15.55 2.46 -0.85
C CYS A 386 16.07 1.43 0.16
N GLN A 387 15.19 0.71 0.85
CA GLN A 387 15.56 -0.35 1.80
C GLN A 387 16.39 -1.45 1.11
N LEU A 388 15.96 -1.93 -0.05
CA LEU A 388 16.70 -2.94 -0.82
C LEU A 388 18.11 -2.48 -1.24
N GLN A 389 18.26 -1.21 -1.61
CA GLN A 389 19.58 -0.66 -1.97
C GLN A 389 20.53 -0.62 -0.76
N HIS A 390 20.00 -0.32 0.44
CA HIS A 390 20.79 -0.34 1.67
C HIS A 390 21.25 -1.76 2.02
N THR A 391 20.35 -2.74 2.04
CA THR A 391 20.68 -4.14 2.37
C THR A 391 21.71 -4.74 1.41
N ASN A 392 21.59 -4.49 0.10
CA ASN A 392 22.55 -5.00 -0.89
C ASN A 392 23.94 -4.35 -0.78
N THR A 393 24.02 -3.08 -0.38
CA THR A 393 25.31 -2.41 -0.15
C THR A 393 26.04 -3.02 1.05
N GLU A 394 25.31 -3.42 2.09
CA GLU A 394 25.88 -4.09 3.27
C GLU A 394 26.34 -5.52 2.96
N MET A 395 25.60 -6.28 2.15
CA MET A 395 26.01 -7.62 1.72
C MET A 395 27.24 -7.62 0.79
N LEU A 396 27.46 -6.57 0.00
CA LEU A 396 28.65 -6.42 -0.85
C LEU A 396 29.90 -5.96 -0.06
N HIS A 397 29.72 -5.48 1.18
CA HIS A 397 30.80 -5.05 2.06
C HIS A 397 31.17 -6.08 3.15
N GLN A 398 30.42 -7.19 3.25
CA GLN A 398 30.75 -8.38 4.03
C GLN A 398 31.41 -9.44 3.14
#